data_AF-A0A899G8X9-F1
#
_entry.id   AF-A0A899G8X9-F1
#
_cell.length_a   1.000
_cell.length_b   1.000
_cell.length_c   1.000
_cell.angle_alpha   90.00
_cell.angle_beta   90.00
_cell.angle_gamma   90.00
#
_symmetry.space_group_name_H-M   'P 1'
#
loop_
_entity.id
_entity.type
_entity.pdbx_description
1 polymer ?
#
loop_
_entity_poly.entity_id
_entity_poly.type
_entity_poly.pdbx_seq_one_letter_code
_entity_poly.pdbx_strand_id
1 'polypeptide(L)' 'MKKTSFLSNSTSNAQCQKCLKHGHWTYECKNPIIVYKSRPTRTQQLKNIDSSKENKKNKFN' A
#
# COMPACT_ATOMS: atom_id res chain seq x y z
N MET A 1 18.39 -15.76 -12.97
CA MET A 1 17.66 -15.71 -11.67
C MET A 1 18.49 -14.86 -10.71
N LYS A 2 18.05 -13.63 -10.38
CA LYS A 2 18.82 -12.72 -9.51
C LYS A 2 18.50 -13.02 -8.05
N LYS A 3 19.48 -13.53 -7.30
CA LYS A 3 19.38 -13.83 -5.86
C LYS A 3 19.34 -12.50 -5.09
N THR A 4 18.22 -12.16 -4.48
CA THR A 4 18.14 -11.04 -3.54
C THR A 4 18.70 -11.49 -2.20
N SER A 5 19.82 -10.92 -1.78
CA SER A 5 20.40 -11.09 -0.46
C SER A 5 19.51 -10.45 0.59
N PHE A 6 18.85 -11.26 1.41
CA PHE A 6 18.07 -10.80 2.56
C PHE A 6 19.03 -10.33 3.65
N LEU A 7 19.33 -9.03 3.69
CA LEU A 7 19.99 -8.42 4.83
C LEU A 7 18.98 -8.36 5.98
N SER A 8 19.10 -9.32 6.90
CA SER A 8 18.26 -9.47 8.08
C SER A 8 18.62 -8.41 9.13
N ASN A 9 18.21 -7.16 8.91
CA ASN A 9 17.91 -6.29 10.04
C ASN A 9 16.63 -6.85 10.68
N SER A 10 16.62 -7.17 11.97
CA SER A 10 15.40 -7.65 12.65
C SER A 10 14.20 -6.69 12.51
N THR A 11 14.47 -5.42 12.22
CA THR A 11 13.48 -4.39 11.86
C THR A 11 13.02 -4.42 10.40
N SER A 12 13.77 -5.01 9.47
CA SER A 12 13.44 -5.01 8.03
C SER A 12 12.24 -5.90 7.70
N ASN A 13 11.95 -6.91 8.52
CA ASN A 13 10.74 -7.73 8.41
C ASN A 13 9.55 -7.20 9.23
N ALA A 14 9.77 -6.26 10.15
CA ALA A 14 8.70 -5.68 10.94
C ALA A 14 7.87 -4.72 10.07
N GLN A 15 6.66 -5.15 9.70
CA GLN A 15 5.68 -4.30 9.01
C GLN A 15 4.83 -3.55 10.03
N CYS A 16 4.91 -2.22 10.03
CA CYS A 16 4.11 -1.38 10.90
C CYS A 16 2.63 -1.44 10.49
N GLN A 17 1.72 -1.84 11.40
CA GLN A 17 0.29 -1.89 11.12
C GLN A 17 -0.37 -0.52 10.89
N LYS A 18 0.28 0.57 11.36
CA LYS A 18 -0.23 1.95 11.17
C LYS A 18 0.04 2.42 9.74
N CYS A 19 1.29 2.36 9.29
CA CYS A 19 1.70 2.94 8.00
C CYS A 19 1.96 1.90 6.90
N LEU A 20 1.93 0.60 7.22
CA LEU A 20 2.21 -0.55 6.35
C LEU A 20 3.61 -0.54 5.71
N LYS A 21 4.53 0.26 6.26
CA LYS A 21 5.95 0.26 5.84
C LYS A 21 6.75 -0.73 6.68
N HIS A 22 7.79 -1.27 6.07
CA HIS A 22 8.79 -2.11 6.74
C HIS A 22 9.85 -1.23 7.42
N GLY A 23 10.54 -1.75 8.43
CA GLY A 23 11.67 -1.08 9.06
C GLY A 23 11.42 -0.52 10.45
N HIS A 24 10.19 -0.61 11.00
CA HIS A 24 9.87 -0.16 12.36
C HIS A 24 8.60 -0.83 12.91
N TRP A 25 8.49 -0.89 14.24
CA TRP A 25 7.28 -1.37 14.90
C TRP A 25 6.22 -0.28 15.06
N THR A 26 4.99 -0.69 15.39
CA THR A 26 3.85 0.23 15.52
C THR A 26 4.06 1.30 16.62
N TYR A 27 4.81 0.99 17.67
CA TYR A 27 5.10 1.93 18.77
C TYR A 27 6.13 3.01 18.38
N GLU A 28 6.99 2.75 17.40
CA GLU A 28 8.01 3.69 16.90
C GLU A 28 7.48 4.55 15.74
N CYS A 29 6.25 4.30 15.28
CA CYS A 29 5.70 4.92 14.10
C CYS A 29 5.37 6.40 14.35
N LYS A 30 6.21 7.28 13.81
CA LYS A 30 6.05 8.74 13.88
C LYS A 30 5.09 9.32 12.85
N ASN A 31 4.28 8.50 12.15
CA ASN A 31 3.46 8.97 11.03
C ASN A 31 2.13 9.59 11.51
N PRO A 32 1.94 10.92 11.46
CA PRO A 32 0.79 11.57 12.09
C PRO A 32 -0.53 11.44 11.31
N ILE A 33 -0.49 11.01 10.04
CA ILE A 33 -1.58 11.25 9.07
C ILE A 33 -2.53 10.04 8.87
N ILE A 34 -2.27 8.87 9.46
CA ILE A 34 -3.07 7.66 9.15
C ILE A 34 -4.51 7.75 9.66
N VAL A 35 -4.73 8.44 10.78
CA VAL A 35 -6.04 8.50 11.46
C VAL A 35 -7.11 9.18 10.59
N TYR A 36 -6.73 10.11 9.71
CA TYR A 36 -7.66 10.92 8.93
C TYR A 36 -7.59 10.66 7.42
N LYS A 37 -7.13 9.47 7.00
CA LYS A 37 -7.27 9.09 5.59
C LYS A 37 -8.66 8.54 5.34
N SER A 38 -9.44 9.28 4.55
CA SER A 38 -10.73 8.80 4.03
C SER A 38 -10.51 7.51 3.25
N ARG A 39 -11.10 6.42 3.75
CA ARG A 39 -11.13 5.15 3.03
C ARG A 39 -12.29 5.19 2.04
N PRO A 40 -12.05 4.91 0.74
CA PRO A 40 -13.15 4.85 -0.21
C PRO A 40 -14.10 3.74 0.17
N THR A 41 -15.40 3.97 0.00
CA THR A 41 -16.40 2.94 0.24
C THR A 41 -16.28 1.81 -0.77
N ARG A 42 -16.76 0.62 -0.42
CA ARG A 42 -16.78 -0.53 -1.34
C ARG A 42 -17.43 -0.19 -2.69
N THR A 43 -18.51 0.60 -2.68
CA THR A 43 -19.19 1.06 -3.90
C THR A 43 -18.34 2.05 -4.70
N GLN A 44 -17.60 2.95 -4.04
CA GLN A 44 -16.65 3.86 -4.69
C GLN A 44 -15.47 3.09 -5.33
N GLN A 45 -14.99 2.04 -4.69
CA GLN A 45 -13.93 1.18 -5.25
C GLN A 45 -14.39 0.43 -6.50
N LEU A 46 -15.60 -0.14 -6.50
CA LEU A 46 -16.16 -0.83 -7.67
C LEU A 46 -16.30 0.11 -8.88
N LYS A 47 -16.80 1.33 -8.68
CA LYS A 47 -16.88 2.35 -9.75
C LYS A 47 -15.52 2.69 -10.35
N ASN A 48 -14.47 2.80 -9.52
CA ASN A 48 -13.10 3.06 -9.98
C ASN A 48 -12.50 1.88 -10.75
N ILE A 49 -12.88 0.65 -10.42
CA ILE A 49 -12.48 -0.56 -11.15
C ILE A 49 -13.10 -0.57 -12.55
N ASP A 50 -14.33 -0.08 -12.69
CA ASP A 50 -15.00 -0.05 -14.00
C ASP A 50 -14.47 1.09 -14.89
N SER A 51 -14.22 2.28 -14.34
CA SER A 51 -13.61 3.39 -15.09
C SER A 51 -12.14 3.14 -15.48
N SER A 52 -11.38 2.36 -14.68
CA SER A 52 -10.02 1.96 -15.03
C SER A 52 -9.95 0.87 -16.11
N LYS A 53 -10.99 0.02 -16.24
CA LYS A 53 -11.14 -0.89 -17.40
C LYS A 53 -11.46 -0.11 -18.67
N GLU A 54 -12.27 0.93 -18.57
CA GLU A 54 -12.62 1.80 -19.70
C GLU A 54 -11.41 2.57 -20.24
N ASN A 55 -10.59 3.15 -19.36
CA ASN A 55 -9.31 3.76 -19.73
C ASN A 55 -8.33 2.78 -20.37
N LYS A 56 -8.33 1.50 -19.95
CA LYS A 56 -7.52 0.46 -20.61
C LYS A 56 -8.05 0.09 -22.00
N LYS A 57 -9.37 0.09 -22.20
CA LYS A 57 -9.99 -0.14 -23.53
C LYS A 57 -9.68 1.01 -24.49
N ASN A 58 -9.83 2.26 -24.03
CA ASN A 58 -9.51 3.45 -24.83
C ASN A 58 -8.02 3.66 -25.08
N LYS A 59 -7.14 2.89 -24.45
CA LYS A 59 -5.69 2.88 -24.71
C LYS A 59 -5.29 1.88 -25.81
N PHE A 60 -6.22 1.00 -26.20
CA PHE A 60 -6.01 0.00 -27.24
C PHE A 60 -6.81 0.32 -28.53
N ASN A 61 -7.38 1.52 -28.61
CA ASN A 61 -8.04 2.07 -29.79
C ASN A 61 -7.22 3.25 -30.34
#